data_AF-A0AAJ6EEM8-F1
#
_entry.id   AF-A0AAJ6EEM8-F1
#
_cell.length_a   1.000
_cell.length_b   1.000
_cell.length_c   1.000
_cell.angle_alpha   90.00
_cell.angle_beta   90.00
_cell.angle_gamma   90.00
#
_symmetry.space_group_name_H-M   'P 1'
#
loop_
_entity.id
_entity.type
_entity.pdbx_description
1 polymer ?
#
loop_
_entity_poly.entity_id
_entity_poly.type
_entity_poly.pdbx_seq_one_letter_code
_entity_poly.pdbx_strand_id
1 'polypeptide(L)'
;MTMSVEQLWSLPETALIGAYAEARRRYAEKKFERDTQRARLEWMRAKLFVNTPGNVGRCLGRAGAQGPGGARDDRDLDMLKIDVDVIETMIRLRGAQGAPQVQADEAVEKPPEPEGE
;
A
#
# COMPACT_ATOMS: atom_id res chain seq x y z
N MET A 1 -8.03 -10.13 -0.10
CA MET A 1 -8.59 -9.83 -1.42
C MET A 1 -10.04 -10.26 -1.57
N THR A 2 -10.94 -9.33 -1.86
CA THR A 2 -12.37 -9.60 -2.13
C THR A 2 -12.69 -9.77 -3.61
N MET A 3 -11.73 -9.51 -4.52
CA MET A 3 -11.88 -9.63 -5.97
C MET A 3 -10.69 -10.39 -6.56
N SER A 4 -10.90 -11.13 -7.64
CA SER A 4 -9.80 -11.78 -8.38
C SER A 4 -9.03 -10.77 -9.25
N VAL A 5 -7.82 -11.15 -9.66
CA VAL A 5 -6.99 -10.36 -10.58
C VAL A 5 -7.72 -10.11 -11.91
N GLU A 6 -8.38 -11.12 -12.45
CA GLU A 6 -9.14 -11.03 -13.71
C GLU A 6 -10.33 -10.06 -13.60
N GLN A 7 -11.04 -10.11 -12.46
CA GLN A 7 -12.12 -9.17 -12.18
C GLN A 7 -11.58 -7.74 -12.06
N LEU A 8 -10.46 -7.57 -11.38
CA LEU A 8 -9.83 -6.26 -11.19
C LEU A 8 -9.34 -5.66 -12.52
N TRP A 9 -8.83 -6.50 -13.43
CA TRP A 9 -8.38 -6.08 -14.77
C TRP A 9 -9.54 -5.62 -15.68
N SER A 10 -10.72 -6.22 -15.53
CA SER A 10 -11.90 -5.87 -16.33
C SER A 10 -12.66 -4.64 -15.84
N LEU A 11 -12.32 -4.10 -14.66
CA LEU A 11 -12.93 -2.87 -14.15
C LEU A 11 -12.58 -1.65 -15.01
N PRO A 12 -13.48 -0.66 -15.14
CA PRO A 12 -13.12 0.64 -15.71
C PRO A 12 -12.13 1.36 -14.79
N GLU A 13 -11.32 2.26 -15.35
CA GLU A 13 -10.24 2.95 -14.63
C GLU A 13 -10.72 3.73 -13.41
N THR A 14 -11.88 4.39 -13.52
CA THR A 14 -12.51 5.11 -12.41
C THR A 14 -12.89 4.17 -11.24
N ALA A 15 -13.38 2.97 -11.55
CA ALA A 15 -13.68 1.97 -10.54
C ALA A 15 -12.41 1.35 -9.93
N LEU A 16 -11.34 1.23 -10.72
CA LEU A 16 -10.03 0.77 -10.26
C LEU A 16 -9.42 1.75 -9.24
N ILE A 17 -9.52 3.06 -9.52
CA ILE A 17 -9.10 4.12 -8.58
C ILE A 17 -9.94 4.10 -7.31
N GLY A 18 -11.26 3.90 -7.43
CA GLY A 18 -12.16 3.75 -6.28
C GLY A 18 -11.77 2.54 -5.41
N ALA A 19 -11.54 1.38 -6.03
CA ALA A 19 -11.11 0.17 -5.34
C ALA A 19 -9.75 0.36 -4.64
N TYR A 20 -8.81 1.08 -5.26
CA TYR A 20 -7.53 1.43 -4.64
C TYR A 20 -7.73 2.29 -3.39
N ALA A 21 -8.56 3.33 -3.48
CA ALA A 21 -8.83 4.22 -2.36
C ALA A 21 -9.46 3.47 -1.18
N GLU A 22 -10.42 2.58 -1.44
CA GLU A 22 -11.03 1.75 -0.40
C GLU A 22 -10.04 0.76 0.23
N ALA A 23 -9.25 0.05 -0.58
CA ALA A 23 -8.24 -0.88 -0.09
C ALA A 23 -7.20 -0.16 0.79
N ARG A 24 -6.77 1.03 0.35
CA ARG A 24 -5.82 1.86 1.09
C ARG A 24 -6.41 2.37 2.41
N ARG A 25 -7.69 2.72 2.43
CA ARG A 25 -8.40 3.11 3.67
C ARG A 25 -8.42 1.97 4.67
N ARG A 26 -8.83 0.76 4.25
CA ARG A 26 -8.87 -0.43 5.12
C ARG A 26 -7.49 -0.80 5.66
N TYR A 27 -6.46 -0.74 4.81
CA TYR A 27 -5.08 -0.96 5.23
C TYR A 27 -4.64 0.06 6.30
N ALA A 28 -4.93 1.34 6.09
CA ALA A 28 -4.58 2.40 7.04
C ALA A 28 -5.30 2.21 8.37
N GLU A 29 -6.62 1.95 8.35
CA GLU A 29 -7.43 1.69 9.55
C GLU A 29 -6.86 0.53 10.38
N LYS A 30 -6.56 -0.61 9.74
CA LYS A 30 -6.01 -1.78 10.43
C LYS A 30 -4.59 -1.52 10.96
N LYS A 31 -3.78 -0.77 10.21
CA LYS A 31 -2.43 -0.35 10.66
C LYS A 31 -2.51 0.52 11.92
N PHE A 32 -3.40 1.50 11.94
CA PHE A 32 -3.62 2.37 13.10
C PHE A 32 -4.08 1.58 14.32
N GLU A 33 -5.02 0.66 14.15
CA GLU A 33 -5.50 -0.22 15.23
C GLU A 33 -4.33 -1.02 15.83
N ARG A 34 -3.53 -1.69 14.99
CA ARG A 34 -2.37 -2.48 15.42
C ARG A 34 -1.34 -1.62 16.15
N ASP A 35 -0.97 -0.49 15.58
CA ASP A 35 0.07 0.38 16.12
C ASP A 35 -0.37 0.97 17.47
N THR A 36 -1.66 1.28 17.63
CA THR A 36 -2.26 1.71 18.91
C THR A 36 -2.19 0.60 19.96
N GLN A 37 -2.53 -0.64 19.60
CA GLN A 37 -2.44 -1.78 20.52
C GLN A 37 -0.99 -2.06 20.94
N ARG A 38 -0.04 -2.02 20.00
CA ARG A 38 1.40 -2.15 20.29
C ARG A 38 1.89 -1.06 21.22
N ALA A 39 1.57 0.20 20.94
CA ALA A 39 1.93 1.32 21.80
C ALA A 39 1.37 1.15 23.23
N ARG A 40 0.12 0.68 23.36
CA ARG A 40 -0.50 0.39 24.67
C ARG A 40 0.23 -0.72 25.42
N LEU A 41 0.60 -1.80 24.75
CA LEU A 41 1.35 -2.91 25.35
C LEU A 41 2.74 -2.45 25.82
N GLU A 42 3.46 -1.70 24.98
CA GLU A 42 4.75 -1.12 25.35
C GLU A 42 4.63 -0.15 26.52
N TRP A 43 3.58 0.69 26.54
CA TRP A 43 3.31 1.57 27.68
C TRP A 43 3.05 0.79 28.97
N MET A 44 2.31 -0.31 28.93
CA MET A 44 2.10 -1.16 30.10
C MET A 44 3.40 -1.82 30.57
N ARG A 45 4.24 -2.29 29.65
CA ARG A 45 5.57 -2.85 29.96
C ARG A 45 6.47 -1.80 30.63
N ALA A 46 6.51 -0.59 30.09
CA ALA A 46 7.26 0.52 30.66
C ALA A 46 6.76 0.87 32.08
N LYS A 47 5.44 0.96 32.29
CA LYS A 47 4.87 1.20 33.62
C LYS A 47 5.20 0.09 34.61
N LEU A 48 5.16 -1.18 34.20
CA LEU A 48 5.54 -2.30 35.04
C LEU A 48 7.02 -2.20 35.45
N PHE A 49 7.89 -1.86 34.49
CA PHE A 49 9.32 -1.68 34.73
C PHE A 49 9.59 -0.57 35.76
N VAL A 50 8.98 0.60 35.62
CA VAL A 50 9.14 1.73 36.55
C VAL A 50 8.64 1.39 37.96
N ASN A 51 7.54 0.64 38.08
CA ASN A 51 6.91 0.33 39.36
C ASN A 51 7.50 -0.91 40.08
N THR A 52 8.41 -1.66 39.47
CA THR A 52 8.99 -2.87 40.08
C THR A 52 10.35 -2.56 40.73
N PRO A 53 10.46 -2.50 42.08
CA PRO A 53 11.75 -2.28 42.73
C PRO A 53 12.72 -3.46 42.51
N GLY A 54 13.98 -3.16 42.15
CA GLY A 54 15.09 -4.12 42.16
C GLY A 54 15.34 -4.97 40.89
N ASN A 55 14.69 -4.69 39.75
CA ASN A 55 14.68 -5.62 38.61
C ASN A 55 15.26 -5.10 37.27
N VAL A 56 16.17 -4.11 37.32
CA VAL A 56 16.81 -3.53 36.12
C VAL A 56 17.51 -4.59 35.26
N GLY A 57 18.06 -5.66 35.87
CA GLY A 57 18.77 -6.73 35.16
C GLY A 57 17.92 -7.90 34.63
N ARG A 58 16.75 -8.19 35.22
CA ARG A 58 15.96 -9.41 34.90
C ARG A 58 14.84 -9.15 33.88
N CYS A 59 14.42 -7.90 33.71
CA CYS A 59 13.34 -7.51 32.78
C CYS A 59 13.77 -7.41 31.31
N LEU A 60 15.05 -7.17 31.02
CA LEU A 60 15.56 -7.03 29.64
C LEU A 60 15.36 -8.29 28.78
N GLY A 61 15.45 -9.49 29.37
CA GLY A 61 15.35 -10.76 28.63
C GLY A 61 13.94 -11.22 28.27
N ARG A 62 12.88 -10.62 28.86
CA ARG A 62 11.47 -11.05 28.67
C ARG A 62 10.63 -10.09 27.82
N ALA A 63 11.14 -8.90 27.49
CA ALA A 63 10.43 -7.89 26.71
C ALA A 63 10.16 -8.30 25.24
N GLY A 64 10.93 -9.27 24.71
CA GLY A 64 10.82 -9.73 23.32
C GLY A 64 9.80 -10.84 23.05
N ALA A 65 9.14 -11.40 24.08
CA ALA A 65 8.17 -12.48 23.88
C ALA A 65 6.86 -11.93 23.29
N GLN A 66 6.82 -11.82 21.97
CA GLN A 66 5.64 -11.44 21.20
C GLN A 66 4.64 -12.60 21.30
N GLY A 67 3.51 -12.35 21.97
CA GLY A 67 2.46 -13.37 22.10
C GLY A 67 1.83 -13.72 20.74
N PRO A 68 1.17 -14.88 20.63
CA PRO A 68 0.62 -15.42 19.38
C PRO A 68 -0.44 -14.52 18.69
N GLY A 69 -0.95 -13.49 19.37
CA GLY A 69 -1.88 -12.51 18.78
C GLY A 69 -1.23 -11.55 17.78
N GLY A 70 0.03 -11.12 18.02
CA GLY A 70 0.72 -10.18 17.13
C GLY A 70 0.94 -10.74 15.72
N ALA A 71 1.28 -12.03 15.63
CA ALA A 71 1.49 -12.71 14.36
C ALA A 71 0.22 -12.84 13.50
N ARG A 72 -0.98 -12.86 14.12
CA ARG A 72 -2.26 -12.88 13.39
C ARG A 72 -2.59 -11.49 12.84
N ASP A 73 -2.48 -10.46 13.66
CA ASP A 73 -2.72 -9.07 13.24
C ASP A 73 -1.73 -8.62 12.15
N ASP A 74 -0.48 -9.08 12.21
CA ASP A 74 0.51 -8.81 11.15
C ASP A 74 0.14 -9.51 9.83
N ARG A 75 -0.30 -10.78 9.88
CA ARG A 75 -0.77 -11.49 8.68
C ARG A 75 -1.95 -10.79 8.04
N ASP A 76 -2.94 -10.37 8.83
CA ASP A 76 -4.13 -9.68 8.30
C ASP A 76 -3.74 -8.36 7.63
N LEU A 77 -2.78 -7.63 8.20
CA LEU A 77 -2.24 -6.41 7.62
C LEU A 77 -1.47 -6.69 6.32
N ASP A 78 -0.67 -7.75 6.27
CA ASP A 78 0.07 -8.16 5.07
C ASP A 78 -0.89 -8.52 3.92
N MET A 79 -1.99 -9.22 4.22
CA MET A 79 -3.01 -9.53 3.21
C MET A 79 -3.67 -8.25 2.66
N LEU A 80 -3.96 -7.27 3.51
CA LEU A 80 -4.46 -5.96 3.06
C LEU A 80 -3.41 -5.18 2.27
N LYS A 81 -2.13 -5.31 2.61
CA LYS A 81 -1.04 -4.67 1.87
C LYS A 81 -0.91 -5.26 0.47
N ILE A 82 -0.98 -6.58 0.34
CA ILE A 82 -0.99 -7.27 -0.96
C ILE A 82 -2.15 -6.76 -1.83
N ASP A 83 -3.35 -6.60 -1.25
CA ASP A 83 -4.50 -6.05 -1.97
C ASP A 83 -4.19 -4.66 -2.56
N VAL A 84 -3.60 -3.76 -1.76
CA VAL A 84 -3.19 -2.42 -2.21
C VAL A 84 -2.14 -2.50 -3.32
N ASP A 85 -1.11 -3.33 -3.16
CA ASP A 85 0.01 -3.43 -4.09
C ASP A 85 -0.39 -4.01 -5.44
N VAL A 86 -1.31 -4.98 -5.44
CA VAL A 86 -1.85 -5.55 -6.68
C VAL A 86 -2.67 -4.51 -7.44
N ILE A 87 -3.56 -3.77 -6.77
CA ILE A 87 -4.34 -2.71 -7.43
C ILE A 87 -3.42 -1.58 -7.94
N GLU A 88 -2.44 -1.16 -7.14
CA GLU A 88 -1.46 -0.14 -7.54
C GLU A 88 -0.67 -0.57 -8.79
N THR A 89 -0.26 -1.83 -8.83
CA THR A 89 0.44 -2.41 -9.98
C THR A 89 -0.45 -2.44 -11.22
N MET A 90 -1.74 -2.79 -11.08
CA MET A 90 -2.67 -2.74 -12.22
C MET A 90 -2.90 -1.34 -12.74
N ILE A 91 -3.07 -0.35 -11.85
CA ILE A 91 -3.19 1.06 -12.24
C ILE A 91 -1.95 1.48 -13.04
N ARG A 92 -0.75 1.15 -12.56
CA ARG A 92 0.50 1.47 -13.26
C ARG A 92 0.62 0.77 -14.61
N LEU A 93 0.30 -0.51 -14.68
CA LEU A 93 0.36 -1.29 -15.92
C LEU A 93 -0.61 -0.73 -16.97
N ARG A 94 -1.84 -0.40 -16.57
CA ARG A 94 -2.84 0.18 -17.47
C ARG A 94 -2.52 1.62 -17.85
N GLY A 95 -2.00 2.43 -16.91
CA GLY A 95 -1.55 3.78 -17.17
C GLY A 95 -0.33 3.85 -18.09
N ALA A 96 0.59 2.89 -17.99
CA ALA A 96 1.71 2.75 -18.92
C ALA A 96 1.27 2.32 -20.33
N GLN A 97 0.18 1.55 -20.44
CA GLN A 97 -0.43 1.19 -21.73
C GLN A 97 -1.35 2.29 -22.29
N GLY A 98 -1.82 3.20 -21.44
CA GLY A 98 -2.77 4.28 -21.77
C GLY A 98 -2.14 5.64 -22.02
N ALA A 99 -0.81 5.78 -21.94
CA ALA A 99 -0.18 6.97 -22.51
C ALA A 99 -0.45 6.96 -24.01
N PRO A 100 -1.22 7.93 -24.56
CA PRO A 100 -1.17 8.12 -26.00
C PRO A 100 0.30 8.36 -26.30
N GLN A 101 0.85 7.64 -27.28
CA GLN A 101 1.97 8.21 -28.00
C GLN A 101 1.52 9.61 -28.36
N VAL A 102 2.16 10.61 -27.77
CA VAL A 102 2.07 11.97 -28.27
C VAL A 102 2.60 11.82 -29.68
N GLN A 103 1.67 11.63 -30.64
CA GLN A 103 1.91 11.93 -32.02
C GLN A 103 2.34 13.39 -31.95
N ALA A 104 3.65 13.60 -32.04
CA ALA A 104 4.17 14.85 -32.52
C ALA A 104 3.43 15.05 -33.84
N ASP A 105 2.44 15.92 -33.80
CA ASP A 105 1.86 16.55 -34.97
C ASP A 105 3.02 17.32 -35.59
N GLU A 106 3.88 16.61 -36.32
CA GLU A 106 4.83 17.19 -37.22
C GLU A 106 3.98 17.67 -38.38
N ALA A 107 3.42 18.87 -38.20
CA ALA A 107 2.98 19.73 -39.28
C ALA A 107 4.19 19.96 -40.19
N VAL A 108 4.45 19.00 -41.07
CA VAL A 108 5.25 19.19 -42.28
C VAL A 108 4.43 20.10 -43.17
N GLU A 109 4.58 21.39 -42.91
CA GLU A 109 4.26 22.45 -43.86
C GLU A 109 5.13 22.21 -45.11
N LYS A 110 4.55 21.56 -46.12
CA LYS A 110 5.13 21.43 -47.45
C LYS A 110 5.14 22.82 -48.12
N PRO A 111 6.30 23.42 -48.47
CA PRO A 111 6.32 24.53 -49.41
C PRO A 111 6.41 23.99 -50.85
N PRO A 112 5.90 24.75 -51.83
CA PRO A 112 5.59 24.25 -53.18
C PRO A 112 6.84 24.06 -54.04
N GLU A 113 6.76 23.08 -54.95
CA GLU A 113 7.71 22.88 -56.05
C GLU A 113 7.69 24.10 -57.00
N PRO A 114 8.85 24.63 -57.42
CA PRO A 114 8.91 25.45 -58.61
C PRO A 114 9.14 24.59 -59.86
N GLU A 115 8.17 24.65 -60.77
CA GLU A 115 8.25 24.19 -62.15
C GLU A 115 9.45 24.83 -62.86
N GLY A 116 10.11 24.06 -63.72
CA GLY A 116 11.33 24.47 -64.42
C GLY A 116 11.11 25.36 -65.64
N GLU A 117 12.20 26.02 -66.05
CA GLU A 117 12.66 26.27 -67.42
C GLU A 117 14.19 26.28 -67.45
#